data_AF-A0A916BE96-F1
#
_entry.id   AF-A0A916BE96-F1
#
_cell.length_a   1.000
_cell.length_b   1.000
_cell.length_c   1.000
_cell.angle_alpha   90.00
_cell.angle_beta   90.00
_cell.angle_gamma   90.00
#
_symmetry.space_group_name_H-M   'P 1'
#
loop_
_entity.id
_entity.type
_entity.pdbx_description
1 polymer ?
#
loop_
_entity_poly.entity_id
_entity_poly.type
_entity_poly.pdbx_seq_one_letter_code
_entity_poly.pdbx_strand_id
1 'polypeptide(L)'
;MIKEFALDPEAITSSYREFCYFTEKFGVSQGRVISAFPRKWRKMVCESALREHQGKVEFSRIVERLNKLGGDIVFDTGRPSGDGSQAWIDRALAEHARRPFAAIISATAVDHPDVLQKDEIDEENPRFRSARQRAVPRTAKALVGCAGFLIRHARIIKIVDPHFDLAKPRYLRPLEQIASLLQGNQATVEIHRSDEIAEDELIRRFRQYAPLLPAGVKMQLHLYEKTQMHNRFILTERGGLIYGVGLCDNEDGGGAPDEEVILMETEIRDARWNHYSKALPVAFWP
;
A
#
# COMPACT_ATOMS: atom_id res chain seq x y z
N MET A 1 -3.74 -7.46 1.88
CA MET A 1 -2.45 -8.13 2.20
C MET A 1 -1.58 -7.30 3.14
N ILE A 2 -1.70 -5.97 3.13
CA ILE A 2 -0.89 -5.09 3.99
C ILE A 2 -1.64 -4.78 5.30
N LYS A 3 -0.93 -4.88 6.43
CA LYS A 3 -1.41 -4.55 7.77
C LYS A 3 -0.81 -3.21 8.23
N GLU A 4 -1.65 -2.29 8.68
CA GLU A 4 -1.24 -0.98 9.25
C GLU A 4 -1.19 -1.09 10.78
N PHE A 5 -0.10 -0.67 11.41
CA PHE A 5 0.08 -0.71 12.87
C PHE A 5 0.21 0.71 13.44
N ALA A 6 -0.35 0.94 14.62
CA ALA A 6 0.03 2.08 15.45
C ALA A 6 1.26 1.67 16.27
N LEU A 7 2.38 2.37 16.11
CA LEU A 7 3.63 2.04 16.80
C LEU A 7 3.95 3.13 17.81
N ASP A 8 4.07 2.76 19.08
CA ASP A 8 4.51 3.67 20.13
C ASP A 8 5.95 4.12 19.85
N PRO A 9 6.22 5.43 19.77
CA PRO A 9 7.57 5.94 19.61
C PRO A 9 8.55 5.44 20.68
N GLU A 10 8.08 5.23 21.92
CA GLU A 10 8.92 4.78 23.03
C GLU A 10 9.28 3.28 22.92
N ALA A 11 8.47 2.49 22.21
CA ALA A 11 8.67 1.04 22.09
C ALA A 11 9.90 0.64 21.26
N ILE A 12 10.51 1.59 20.54
CA ILE A 12 11.57 1.31 19.57
C ILE A 12 12.84 2.14 19.79
N THR A 13 12.86 3.01 20.79
CA THR A 13 13.98 3.94 21.02
C THR A 13 14.87 3.56 22.19
N SER A 14 14.67 2.41 22.84
CA SER A 14 15.51 1.99 23.97
C SER A 14 16.97 1.78 23.57
N SER A 15 17.21 1.37 22.31
CA SER A 15 18.53 1.32 21.70
C SER A 15 18.48 1.41 20.18
N TYR A 16 19.61 1.73 19.53
CA TYR A 16 19.76 1.69 18.08
C TYR A 16 19.53 0.28 17.52
N ARG A 17 19.94 -0.76 18.26
CA ARG A 17 19.70 -2.15 17.87
C ARG A 17 18.20 -2.45 17.85
N GLU A 18 17.47 -2.05 18.89
CA GLU A 18 16.02 -2.24 18.96
C GLU A 18 15.33 -1.44 17.84
N PHE A 19 15.74 -0.19 17.61
CA PHE A 19 15.22 0.62 16.51
C PHE A 19 15.38 -0.06 15.14
N CYS A 20 16.57 -0.60 14.84
CA CYS A 20 16.81 -1.34 13.61
C CYS A 20 15.94 -2.61 13.52
N TYR A 21 15.93 -3.41 14.59
CA TYR A 21 15.16 -4.65 14.64
C TYR A 21 13.67 -4.44 14.36
N PHE A 22 13.07 -3.40 14.95
CA PHE A 22 11.67 -3.07 14.70
C PHE A 22 11.47 -2.57 13.28
N THR A 23 12.24 -1.57 12.85
CA THR A 23 12.03 -0.93 11.55
C THR A 23 12.25 -1.88 10.36
N GLU A 24 13.11 -2.89 10.49
CA GLU A 24 13.33 -3.94 9.48
C GLU A 24 12.14 -4.88 9.29
N LYS A 25 11.24 -4.99 10.27
CA LYS A 25 10.02 -5.81 10.12
C LYS A 25 8.90 -5.09 9.37
N PHE A 26 9.05 -3.78 9.14
CA PHE A 26 8.07 -2.98 8.41
C PHE A 26 8.57 -2.64 7.01
N GLY A 27 7.64 -2.24 6.16
CA GLY A 27 7.83 -2.03 4.73
C GLY A 27 6.70 -2.71 3.97
N VAL A 28 6.34 -2.15 2.81
CA VAL A 28 5.29 -2.77 2.00
C VAL A 28 5.67 -4.19 1.62
N SER A 29 6.93 -4.48 1.29
CA SER A 29 7.38 -5.85 0.98
C SER A 29 7.25 -6.82 2.16
N GLN A 30 7.23 -6.32 3.39
CA GLN A 30 6.99 -7.11 4.60
C GLN A 30 5.49 -7.31 4.90
N GLY A 31 4.60 -6.68 4.12
CA GLY A 31 3.15 -6.71 4.34
C GLY A 31 2.73 -6.00 5.63
N ARG A 32 3.59 -5.15 6.20
CA ARG A 32 3.40 -4.44 7.46
C ARG A 32 3.87 -3.01 7.32
N VAL A 33 3.05 -2.05 7.72
CA VAL A 33 3.42 -0.64 7.67
C VAL A 33 3.08 0.05 8.98
N ILE A 34 3.78 1.15 9.25
CA ILE A 34 3.55 2.00 10.41
C ILE A 34 2.59 3.11 10.01
N SER A 35 1.54 3.31 10.78
CA SER A 35 0.72 4.51 10.66
C SER A 35 1.53 5.72 11.15
N ALA A 36 1.50 6.82 10.41
CA ALA A 36 1.98 8.11 10.90
C ALA A 36 0.97 8.65 11.92
N PHE A 37 0.79 7.93 13.02
CA PHE A 37 -0.17 8.22 14.06
C PHE A 37 0.53 8.45 15.41
N PRO A 38 0.30 9.61 16.04
CA PRO A 38 -0.28 10.83 15.47
C PRO A 38 0.54 11.35 14.26
N ARG A 39 0.03 12.33 13.50
CA ARG A 39 0.65 12.80 12.23
C ARG A 39 2.14 13.16 12.35
N LYS A 40 2.57 13.56 13.56
CA LYS A 40 3.96 13.88 13.92
C LYS A 40 4.73 12.68 14.49
N TRP A 41 4.37 11.44 14.16
CA TRP A 41 4.99 10.22 14.70
C TRP A 41 6.52 10.24 14.63
N ARG A 42 7.08 10.58 13.45
CA ARG A 42 8.54 10.71 13.28
C ARG A 42 9.16 11.72 14.26
N LYS A 43 8.49 12.84 14.52
CA LYS A 43 8.93 13.82 15.51
C LYS A 43 8.91 13.25 16.93
N MET A 44 7.86 12.49 17.27
CA MET A 44 7.75 11.84 18.58
C MET A 44 8.84 10.79 18.78
N VAL A 45 9.24 10.06 17.73
CA VAL A 45 10.40 9.15 17.79
C VAL A 45 11.70 9.92 18.07
N CYS A 46 11.93 11.06 17.41
CA CYS A 46 13.08 11.91 17.73
C CYS A 46 13.05 12.42 19.17
N GLU A 47 11.89 12.89 19.65
CA GLU A 47 11.71 13.37 21.02
C GLU A 47 11.95 12.26 22.06
N SER A 48 11.47 11.04 21.78
CA SER A 48 11.70 9.86 22.60
C SER A 48 13.19 9.48 22.64
N ALA A 49 13.83 9.36 21.46
CA ALA A 49 15.25 9.06 21.37
C ALA A 49 16.13 10.11 22.05
N LEU A 50 15.73 11.40 21.99
CA LEU A 50 16.45 12.48 22.67
C LEU A 50 16.39 12.32 24.19
N ARG A 51 15.24 11.93 24.75
CA ARG A 51 15.09 11.67 26.20
C ARG A 51 15.97 10.52 26.67
N GLU A 52 15.97 9.40 25.93
CA GLU A 52 16.71 8.18 26.30
C GLU A 52 18.23 8.31 26.11
N HIS A 53 18.65 9.04 25.07
CA HIS A 53 20.03 9.04 24.58
C HIS A 53 20.66 10.42 24.52
N GLN A 54 20.21 11.36 25.37
CA GLN A 54 20.73 12.72 25.40
C GLN A 54 22.26 12.74 25.52
N GLY A 55 22.93 13.42 24.59
CA GLY A 55 24.39 13.54 24.55
C GLY A 55 25.14 12.28 24.10
N LYS A 56 24.43 11.20 23.73
CA LYS A 56 25.03 9.95 23.26
C LYS A 56 25.00 9.86 21.73
N VAL A 57 25.98 9.16 21.15
CA VAL A 57 26.04 8.86 19.70
C VAL A 57 24.80 8.09 19.20
N GLU A 58 24.16 7.34 20.10
CA GLU A 58 22.96 6.55 19.83
C GLU A 58 21.78 7.39 19.35
N PHE A 59 21.57 8.59 19.91
CA PHE A 59 20.57 9.53 19.45
C PHE A 59 20.77 9.86 17.96
N SER A 60 21.99 10.26 17.60
CA SER A 60 22.33 10.62 16.21
C SER A 60 22.11 9.45 15.24
N ARG A 61 22.45 8.22 15.65
CA ARG A 61 22.24 7.01 14.85
C ARG A 61 20.76 6.72 14.61
N ILE A 62 19.93 6.81 15.65
CA ILE A 62 18.49 6.60 15.54
C ILE A 62 17.87 7.65 14.61
N VAL A 63 18.21 8.94 14.79
CA VAL A 63 17.68 10.03 13.95
C VAL A 63 18.12 9.88 12.50
N GLU A 64 19.38 9.55 12.24
CA GLU A 64 19.87 9.32 10.89
C GLU A 64 19.13 8.17 10.20
N ARG A 65 18.96 7.03 10.89
CA ARG A 65 18.22 5.88 10.36
C ARG A 65 16.74 6.20 10.18
N LEU A 66 16.11 6.93 11.11
CA LEU A 66 14.73 7.36 11.00
C LEU A 66 14.51 8.20 9.73
N ASN A 67 15.41 9.16 9.46
CA ASN A 67 15.36 9.99 8.26
C ASN A 67 15.55 9.18 6.96
N LYS A 68 16.26 8.05 7.04
CA LYS A 68 16.47 7.11 5.94
C LYS A 68 15.35 6.08 5.77
N LEU A 69 14.35 6.02 6.66
CA LEU A 69 13.21 5.11 6.49
C LEU A 69 12.47 5.45 5.20
N GLY A 70 12.31 4.42 4.36
CA GLY A 70 11.66 4.52 3.07
C GLY A 70 10.22 5.02 3.14
N GLY A 71 9.78 5.58 2.02
CA GLY A 71 8.39 5.99 1.83
C GLY A 71 7.41 4.83 1.89
N ASP A 72 7.84 3.58 1.89
CA ASP A 72 7.04 2.37 1.97
C ASP A 72 6.88 1.83 3.42
N ILE A 73 7.42 2.53 4.43
CA ILE A 73 7.36 2.09 5.83
C ILE A 73 6.28 2.85 6.61
N VAL A 74 6.27 4.19 6.54
CA VAL A 74 5.40 5.04 7.38
C VAL A 74 4.35 5.76 6.54
N PHE A 75 3.06 5.54 6.80
CA PHE A 75 1.94 6.06 6.00
C PHE A 75 1.12 7.10 6.76
N ASP A 76 0.98 8.32 6.21
CA ASP A 76 -0.10 9.23 6.63
C ASP A 76 -1.41 8.75 6.04
N THR A 77 -2.26 8.17 6.89
CA THR A 77 -3.57 7.61 6.49
C THR A 77 -4.72 8.55 6.81
N GLY A 78 -4.44 9.82 7.12
CA GLY A 78 -5.44 10.86 7.38
C GLY A 78 -6.13 10.72 8.75
N ARG A 79 -5.48 10.04 9.70
CA ARG A 79 -6.03 9.83 11.05
C ARG A 79 -5.91 11.12 11.87
N PRO A 80 -6.97 11.50 12.62
CA PRO A 80 -6.94 12.70 13.45
C PRO A 80 -5.88 12.53 14.53
N SER A 81 -5.03 13.53 14.70
CA SER A 81 -4.01 13.45 15.76
C SER A 81 -4.65 13.61 17.15
N GLY A 82 -5.75 14.35 17.29
CA GLY A 82 -6.20 14.84 18.60
C GLY A 82 -5.41 16.06 19.06
N ASP A 83 -5.77 16.60 20.22
CA ASP A 83 -5.22 17.86 20.77
C ASP A 83 -3.87 17.71 21.49
N GLY A 84 -3.44 16.47 21.74
CA GLY A 84 -2.17 16.16 22.41
C GLY A 84 -2.22 16.23 23.94
N SER A 85 -3.39 16.41 24.55
CA SER A 85 -3.57 16.40 26.00
C SER A 85 -3.52 15.01 26.62
N GLN A 86 -3.91 13.99 25.85
CA GLN A 86 -3.95 12.58 26.27
C GLN A 86 -2.63 11.86 25.99
N ALA A 87 -2.35 10.81 26.78
CA ALA A 87 -1.24 9.91 26.52
C ALA A 87 -1.37 9.26 25.14
N TRP A 88 -0.23 8.86 24.56
CA TRP A 88 -0.21 8.28 23.21
C TRP A 88 -1.09 7.03 23.11
N ILE A 89 -1.02 6.15 24.12
CA ILE A 89 -1.76 4.88 24.13
C ILE A 89 -3.28 5.09 24.15
N ASP A 90 -3.78 6.04 24.94
CA ASP A 90 -5.21 6.36 25.00
C ASP A 90 -5.72 6.85 23.65
N ARG A 91 -4.92 7.68 22.97
CA ARG A 91 -5.22 8.17 21.62
C ARG A 91 -5.22 7.04 20.60
N ALA A 92 -4.26 6.11 20.70
CA ALA A 92 -4.17 4.96 19.81
C ALA A 92 -5.37 4.03 19.99
N LEU A 93 -5.80 3.76 21.23
CA LEU A 93 -6.98 2.96 21.53
C LEU A 93 -8.27 3.63 21.04
N ALA A 94 -8.43 4.94 21.29
CA ALA A 94 -9.59 5.70 20.82
C ALA A 94 -9.68 5.72 19.29
N GLU A 95 -8.56 5.94 18.61
CA GLU A 95 -8.51 5.90 17.14
C GLU A 95 -8.72 4.49 16.58
N HIS A 96 -8.20 3.46 17.25
CA HIS A 96 -8.42 2.07 16.88
C HIS A 96 -9.90 1.68 16.97
N ALA A 97 -10.61 2.13 18.00
CA ALA A 97 -12.05 1.92 18.11
C ALA A 97 -12.84 2.59 16.96
N ARG A 98 -12.38 3.75 16.48
CA ARG A 98 -13.01 4.47 15.36
C ARG A 98 -12.65 3.88 14.00
N ARG A 99 -11.37 3.57 13.79
CA ARG A 99 -10.80 3.03 12.56
C ARG A 99 -9.68 2.05 12.96
N PRO A 100 -9.96 0.75 13.01
CA PRO A 100 -8.98 -0.22 13.51
C PRO A 100 -7.64 -0.19 12.77
N PHE A 101 -6.57 -0.31 13.54
CA PHE A 101 -5.28 -0.80 13.07
C PHE A 101 -5.33 -2.34 12.99
N ALA A 102 -4.30 -2.96 12.42
CA ALA A 102 -4.11 -4.40 12.55
C ALA A 102 -3.74 -4.80 13.98
N ALA A 103 -2.93 -3.97 14.65
CA ALA A 103 -2.66 -3.98 16.08
C ALA A 103 -2.01 -2.65 16.49
N ILE A 104 -1.97 -2.41 17.80
CA ILE A 104 -1.21 -1.34 18.44
C ILE A 104 0.03 -1.97 19.07
N ILE A 105 1.22 -1.44 18.82
CA ILE A 105 2.46 -1.89 19.46
C ILE A 105 2.84 -0.85 20.51
N SER A 106 2.85 -1.25 21.77
CA SER A 106 3.01 -0.37 22.93
C SER A 106 4.33 -0.60 23.65
N ALA A 107 4.94 0.46 24.19
CA ALA A 107 6.09 0.35 25.08
C ALA A 107 5.70 -0.18 26.47
N THR A 108 4.45 0.06 26.87
CA THR A 108 3.91 -0.28 28.18
C THR A 108 2.90 -1.43 28.09
N ALA A 109 2.81 -2.22 29.16
CA ALA A 109 1.81 -3.28 29.29
C ALA A 109 0.41 -2.68 29.37
N VAL A 110 -0.47 -3.12 28.49
CA VAL A 110 -1.88 -2.71 28.45
C VAL A 110 -2.71 -3.97 28.28
N ASP A 111 -3.67 -4.17 29.18
CA ASP A 111 -4.61 -5.29 29.09
C ASP A 111 -5.66 -5.00 28.02
N HIS A 112 -5.29 -5.23 26.75
CA HIS A 112 -6.16 -5.04 25.60
C HIS A 112 -5.83 -6.04 24.47
N PRO A 113 -6.83 -6.72 23.88
CA PRO A 113 -6.61 -7.80 22.91
C PRO A 113 -5.98 -7.38 21.59
N ASP A 114 -5.99 -6.08 21.28
CA ASP A 114 -5.34 -5.52 20.08
C ASP A 114 -4.00 -4.82 20.35
N VAL A 115 -3.53 -4.83 21.61
CA VAL A 115 -2.21 -4.29 21.97
C VAL A 115 -1.19 -5.42 22.02
N LEU A 116 -0.05 -5.18 21.39
CA LEU A 116 1.14 -6.03 21.37
C LEU A 116 2.26 -5.33 22.14
N GLN A 117 2.94 -6.09 22.98
CA GLN A 117 4.20 -5.68 23.58
C GLN A 117 5.38 -5.95 22.65
N LYS A 118 6.52 -5.36 22.99
CA LYS A 118 7.74 -5.38 22.17
C LYS A 118 8.33 -6.78 21.94
N ASP A 119 8.05 -7.70 22.85
CA ASP A 119 8.48 -9.11 22.81
C ASP A 119 7.49 -10.01 22.06
N GLU A 120 6.27 -9.53 21.80
CA GLU A 120 5.24 -10.28 21.07
C GLU A 120 5.27 -10.05 19.54
N ILE A 121 6.20 -9.22 19.04
CA ILE A 121 6.31 -8.85 17.62
C ILE A 121 7.18 -9.83 16.81
N ASP A 122 6.70 -11.05 16.68
CA ASP A 122 7.31 -12.11 15.87
C ASP A 122 6.34 -12.70 14.83
N GLU A 123 6.85 -13.58 13.97
CA GLU A 123 6.04 -14.24 12.93
C GLU A 123 5.12 -15.34 13.47
N GLU A 124 5.25 -15.72 14.75
CA GLU A 124 4.37 -16.69 15.39
C GLU A 124 3.07 -16.02 15.84
N ASN A 125 3.15 -14.75 16.23
CA ASN A 125 2.00 -13.97 16.64
C ASN A 125 1.04 -13.69 15.46
N PRO A 126 -0.21 -14.20 15.47
CA PRO A 126 -1.14 -14.03 14.35
C PRO A 126 -1.50 -12.57 14.03
N ARG A 127 -1.43 -11.68 15.04
CA ARG A 127 -1.71 -10.25 14.87
C ARG A 127 -0.58 -9.57 14.09
N PHE A 128 0.67 -9.97 14.35
CA PHE A 128 1.84 -9.43 13.66
C PHE A 128 2.14 -10.11 12.32
N ARG A 129 2.02 -11.44 12.24
CA ARG A 129 2.28 -12.25 11.05
C ARG A 129 1.55 -11.71 9.82
N SER A 130 2.25 -11.56 8.69
CA SER A 130 1.65 -11.09 7.44
C SER A 130 1.92 -12.05 6.29
N ALA A 131 0.88 -12.34 5.50
CA ALA A 131 1.00 -13.20 4.33
C ALA A 131 1.38 -12.37 3.10
N ARG A 132 2.62 -12.55 2.64
CA ARG A 132 3.17 -11.87 1.45
C ARG A 132 2.69 -12.49 0.13
N GLN A 133 2.08 -13.66 0.19
CA GLN A 133 1.49 -14.37 -0.93
C GLN A 133 0.17 -14.97 -0.49
N ARG A 134 -0.85 -14.91 -1.36
CA ARG A 134 -2.17 -15.48 -1.11
C ARG A 134 -2.79 -16.00 -2.40
N ALA A 135 -3.43 -17.16 -2.29
CA ALA A 135 -4.49 -17.54 -3.22
C ALA A 135 -5.77 -16.80 -2.81
N VAL A 136 -6.42 -16.14 -3.77
CA VAL A 136 -7.70 -15.45 -3.56
C VAL A 136 -8.70 -15.86 -4.63
N PRO A 137 -10.01 -15.90 -4.31
CA PRO A 137 -11.01 -16.14 -5.32
C PRO A 137 -10.95 -15.03 -6.37
N ARG A 138 -11.15 -15.36 -7.65
CA ARG A 138 -11.09 -14.40 -8.77
C ARG A 138 -12.34 -13.53 -8.89
N THR A 139 -12.73 -12.90 -7.79
CA THR A 139 -13.72 -11.82 -7.77
C THR A 139 -13.03 -10.46 -7.85
N ALA A 140 -13.68 -9.47 -8.45
CA ALA A 140 -13.11 -8.12 -8.56
C ALA A 140 -12.73 -7.55 -7.18
N LYS A 141 -13.59 -7.79 -6.19
CA LYS A 141 -13.39 -7.37 -4.80
C LYS A 141 -12.14 -8.00 -4.17
N ALA A 142 -11.93 -9.30 -4.38
CA ALA A 142 -10.78 -9.99 -3.77
C ALA A 142 -9.46 -9.63 -4.46
N LEU A 143 -9.45 -9.53 -5.80
CA LEU A 143 -8.28 -9.12 -6.58
C LEU A 143 -7.82 -7.72 -6.18
N VAL A 144 -8.72 -6.73 -6.23
CA VAL A 144 -8.39 -5.34 -5.87
C VAL A 144 -8.15 -5.18 -4.36
N GLY A 145 -8.87 -5.95 -3.54
CA GLY A 145 -8.74 -5.94 -2.08
C GLY A 145 -7.33 -6.26 -1.58
N CYS A 146 -6.56 -7.07 -2.32
CA CYS A 146 -5.16 -7.34 -1.99
C CYS A 146 -4.30 -6.07 -2.00
N ALA A 147 -4.49 -5.22 -3.02
CA ALA A 147 -3.80 -3.95 -3.23
C ALA A 147 -4.49 -2.74 -2.58
N GLY A 148 -5.67 -2.94 -1.98
CA GLY A 148 -6.54 -1.83 -1.57
C GLY A 148 -5.93 -0.86 -0.54
N PHE A 149 -4.97 -1.30 0.27
CA PHE A 149 -4.21 -0.37 1.14
C PHE A 149 -3.34 0.59 0.32
N LEU A 150 -2.59 0.08 -0.66
CA LEU A 150 -1.75 0.90 -1.52
C LEU A 150 -2.58 1.85 -2.37
N ILE A 151 -3.65 1.35 -3.00
CA ILE A 151 -4.52 2.14 -3.88
C ILE A 151 -5.09 3.37 -3.14
N ARG A 152 -5.59 3.20 -1.91
CA ARG A 152 -6.15 4.31 -1.11
C ARG A 152 -5.14 5.40 -0.78
N HIS A 153 -3.85 5.06 -0.75
CA HIS A 153 -2.78 5.94 -0.29
C HIS A 153 -1.77 6.29 -1.40
N ALA A 154 -2.11 5.98 -2.65
CA ALA A 154 -1.27 6.23 -3.81
C ALA A 154 -1.69 7.52 -4.52
N ARG A 155 -0.71 8.21 -5.07
CA ARG A 155 -0.92 9.30 -6.02
C ARG A 155 -0.92 8.82 -7.46
N ILE A 156 -0.19 7.75 -7.74
CA ILE A 156 -0.11 7.16 -9.08
C ILE A 156 -0.31 5.65 -8.93
N ILE A 157 -1.32 5.12 -9.59
CA ILE A 157 -1.64 3.70 -9.64
C ILE A 157 -1.41 3.23 -11.07
N LYS A 158 -0.46 2.31 -11.27
CA LYS A 158 -0.24 1.66 -12.57
C LYS A 158 -0.89 0.30 -12.57
N ILE A 159 -1.90 0.12 -13.43
CA ILE A 159 -2.48 -1.17 -13.78
C ILE A 159 -1.71 -1.66 -15.00
N VAL A 160 -0.94 -2.73 -14.83
CA VAL A 160 -0.14 -3.34 -15.89
C VAL A 160 -0.78 -4.68 -16.20
N ASP A 161 -1.47 -4.82 -17.32
CA ASP A 161 -2.02 -6.11 -17.76
C ASP A 161 -2.19 -6.11 -19.30
N PRO A 162 -1.49 -7.00 -20.04
CA PRO A 162 -1.56 -7.09 -21.50
C PRO A 162 -2.98 -7.18 -22.06
N HIS A 163 -3.92 -7.74 -21.29
CA HIS A 163 -5.26 -8.07 -21.79
C HIS A 163 -6.35 -7.18 -21.19
N PHE A 164 -5.97 -6.12 -20.46
CA PHE A 164 -6.91 -5.26 -19.75
C PHE A 164 -7.83 -4.50 -20.72
N ASP A 165 -9.06 -4.99 -20.86
CA ASP A 165 -10.02 -4.51 -21.84
C ASP A 165 -11.36 -4.19 -21.17
N LEU A 166 -11.64 -2.89 -21.02
CA LEU A 166 -12.82 -2.38 -20.33
C LEU A 166 -14.13 -2.66 -21.06
N ALA A 167 -14.09 -3.06 -22.33
CA ALA A 167 -15.28 -3.56 -23.02
C ALA A 167 -15.77 -4.91 -22.46
N LYS A 168 -14.95 -5.59 -21.64
CA LYS A 168 -15.31 -6.87 -21.01
C LYS A 168 -15.65 -6.65 -19.53
N PRO A 169 -16.82 -7.11 -19.05
CA PRO A 169 -17.24 -6.93 -17.65
C PRO A 169 -16.19 -7.37 -16.62
N ARG A 170 -15.47 -8.46 -16.90
CA ARG A 170 -14.42 -9.01 -16.03
C ARG A 170 -13.19 -8.13 -15.78
N TYR A 171 -12.99 -7.08 -16.57
CA TYR A 171 -11.96 -6.04 -16.31
C TYR A 171 -12.59 -4.73 -15.86
N LEU A 172 -13.83 -4.47 -16.29
CA LEU A 172 -14.61 -3.32 -15.85
C LEU A 172 -14.88 -3.35 -14.34
N ARG A 173 -15.37 -4.49 -13.80
CA ARG A 173 -15.65 -4.67 -12.37
C ARG A 173 -14.42 -4.37 -11.48
N PRO A 174 -13.20 -4.88 -11.77
CA PRO A 174 -11.99 -4.45 -11.06
C PRO A 174 -11.73 -2.95 -11.12
N LEU A 175 -11.93 -2.29 -12.28
CA LEU A 175 -11.76 -0.84 -12.39
C LEU A 175 -12.78 -0.10 -11.50
N GLU A 176 -14.03 -0.55 -11.44
CA GLU A 176 -15.05 0.00 -10.55
C GLU A 176 -14.67 -0.16 -9.07
N GLN A 177 -14.12 -1.32 -8.69
CA GLN A 177 -13.59 -1.53 -7.34
C GLN A 177 -12.44 -0.56 -7.04
N ILE A 178 -11.51 -0.35 -7.98
CA ILE A 178 -10.44 0.65 -7.83
C ILE A 178 -11.02 2.06 -7.67
N ALA A 179 -11.98 2.45 -8.51
CA ALA A 179 -12.65 3.75 -8.44
C ALA A 179 -13.33 3.98 -7.08
N SER A 180 -13.97 2.94 -6.51
CA SER A 180 -14.60 3.01 -5.18
C SER A 180 -13.60 3.29 -4.05
N LEU A 181 -12.33 2.86 -4.21
CA LEU A 181 -11.26 3.08 -3.24
C LEU A 181 -10.64 4.47 -3.33
N LEU A 182 -10.90 5.20 -4.41
CA LEU A 182 -10.31 6.51 -4.71
C LEU A 182 -11.28 7.68 -4.50
N GLN A 183 -12.44 7.45 -3.88
CA GLN A 183 -13.40 8.50 -3.56
C GLN A 183 -12.75 9.61 -2.71
N GLY A 184 -12.79 10.84 -3.19
CA GLY A 184 -12.17 12.01 -2.52
C GLY A 184 -10.64 12.10 -2.65
N ASN A 185 -10.00 11.20 -3.40
CA ASN A 185 -8.56 11.23 -3.64
C ASN A 185 -8.18 12.11 -4.85
N GLN A 186 -6.92 12.55 -4.86
CA GLN A 186 -6.27 13.16 -6.01
C GLN A 186 -5.20 12.20 -6.52
N ALA A 187 -5.49 11.48 -7.61
CA ALA A 187 -4.63 10.42 -8.11
C ALA A 187 -4.65 10.31 -9.65
N THR A 188 -3.69 9.58 -10.20
CA THR A 188 -3.68 9.16 -11.60
C THR A 188 -3.72 7.64 -11.68
N VAL A 189 -4.68 7.10 -12.41
CA VAL A 189 -4.75 5.68 -12.79
C VAL A 189 -4.16 5.53 -14.20
N GLU A 190 -2.98 4.93 -14.28
CA GLU A 190 -2.30 4.62 -15.52
C GLU A 190 -2.62 3.17 -15.91
N ILE A 191 -3.18 2.98 -17.10
CA ILE A 191 -3.49 1.67 -17.66
C ILE A 191 -2.44 1.36 -18.72
N HIS A 192 -1.53 0.45 -18.40
CA HIS A 192 -0.52 -0.09 -19.29
C HIS A 192 -1.03 -1.41 -19.85
N ARG A 193 -1.14 -1.50 -21.17
CA ARG A 193 -1.57 -2.72 -21.85
C ARG A 193 -0.84 -2.90 -23.18
N SER A 194 -0.93 -4.10 -23.73
CA SER A 194 -0.57 -4.36 -25.12
C SER A 194 -1.83 -4.67 -25.92
N ASP A 195 -1.80 -4.40 -27.22
CA ASP A 195 -2.91 -4.75 -28.09
C ASP A 195 -2.46 -4.90 -29.55
N GLU A 196 -3.30 -5.56 -30.33
CA GLU A 196 -3.29 -5.58 -31.80
C GLU A 196 -4.39 -4.65 -32.38
N ILE A 197 -5.26 -4.11 -31.51
CA ILE A 197 -6.26 -3.11 -31.87
C ILE A 197 -5.58 -1.76 -32.19
N ALA A 198 -6.07 -1.08 -33.23
CA ALA A 198 -5.61 0.25 -33.61
C ALA A 198 -5.73 1.26 -32.44
N GLU A 199 -4.73 2.14 -32.31
CA GLU A 199 -4.64 3.10 -31.19
C GLU A 199 -5.88 4.00 -31.07
N ASP A 200 -6.36 4.58 -32.17
CA ASP A 200 -7.54 5.46 -32.17
C ASP A 200 -8.81 4.77 -31.66
N GLU A 201 -8.94 3.47 -31.97
CA GLU A 201 -10.05 2.65 -31.50
C GLU A 201 -9.98 2.47 -29.97
N LEU A 202 -8.79 2.22 -29.43
CA LEU A 202 -8.57 2.08 -27.99
C LEU A 202 -8.77 3.39 -27.25
N ILE A 203 -8.25 4.50 -27.77
CA ILE A 203 -8.45 5.83 -27.19
C ILE A 203 -9.95 6.14 -27.12
N ARG A 204 -10.71 5.87 -28.19
CA ARG A 204 -12.15 6.10 -28.21
C ARG A 204 -12.89 5.23 -27.18
N ARG A 205 -12.52 3.95 -27.06
CA ARG A 205 -13.13 3.04 -26.07
C ARG A 205 -12.84 3.47 -24.64
N PHE A 206 -11.57 3.68 -24.29
CA PHE A 206 -11.18 4.06 -22.92
C PHE A 206 -11.75 5.42 -22.49
N ARG A 207 -11.86 6.37 -23.42
CA ARG A 207 -12.54 7.65 -23.15
C ARG A 207 -13.96 7.47 -22.60
N GLN A 208 -14.70 6.45 -23.05
CA GLN A 208 -16.07 6.19 -22.57
C GLN A 208 -16.12 5.76 -21.10
N TYR A 209 -15.03 5.16 -20.60
CA TYR A 209 -14.91 4.65 -19.24
C TYR A 209 -14.19 5.62 -18.30
N ALA A 210 -13.54 6.66 -18.81
CA ALA A 210 -12.91 7.70 -17.98
C ALA A 210 -13.87 8.29 -16.91
N PRO A 211 -15.16 8.57 -17.22
CA PRO A 211 -16.12 9.07 -16.23
C PRO A 211 -16.45 8.11 -15.07
N LEU A 212 -15.99 6.84 -15.11
CA LEU A 212 -16.15 5.92 -13.98
C LEU A 212 -15.22 6.25 -12.82
N LEU A 213 -14.10 6.94 -13.08
CA LEU A 213 -13.21 7.39 -12.02
C LEU A 213 -13.83 8.59 -11.29
N PRO A 214 -13.67 8.69 -9.95
CA PRO A 214 -14.25 9.79 -9.20
C PRO A 214 -13.53 11.11 -9.48
N ALA A 215 -14.21 12.22 -9.16
CA ALA A 215 -13.64 13.55 -9.31
C ALA A 215 -12.28 13.68 -8.62
N GLY A 216 -11.30 14.25 -9.34
CA GLY A 216 -9.91 14.36 -8.88
C GLY A 216 -9.02 13.19 -9.28
N VAL A 217 -9.58 12.12 -9.85
CA VAL A 217 -8.83 10.96 -10.33
C VAL A 217 -8.76 10.97 -11.85
N LYS A 218 -7.54 11.04 -12.37
CA LYS A 218 -7.25 11.08 -13.80
C LYS A 218 -7.03 9.69 -14.36
N MET A 219 -7.35 9.48 -15.63
CA MET A 219 -7.02 8.25 -16.36
C MET A 219 -5.95 8.51 -17.41
N GLN A 220 -4.98 7.60 -17.52
CA GLN A 220 -3.99 7.57 -18.60
C GLN A 220 -3.97 6.20 -19.27
N LEU A 221 -3.82 6.20 -20.60
CA LEU A 221 -3.63 4.98 -21.38
C LEU A 221 -2.21 4.95 -21.94
N HIS A 222 -1.51 3.83 -21.72
CA HIS A 222 -0.17 3.55 -22.22
C HIS A 222 -0.20 2.24 -23.00
N LEU A 223 0.33 2.25 -24.23
CA LEU A 223 0.35 1.09 -25.11
C LEU A 223 1.78 0.57 -25.30
N TYR A 224 1.91 -0.75 -25.33
CA TYR A 224 3.17 -1.46 -25.50
C TYR A 224 3.06 -2.50 -26.60
N GLU A 225 4.19 -2.80 -27.25
CA GLU A 225 4.29 -3.96 -28.12
C GLU A 225 4.01 -5.26 -27.33
N LYS A 226 3.24 -6.17 -27.93
CA LYS A 226 2.81 -7.43 -27.31
C LYS A 226 3.97 -8.29 -26.82
N THR A 227 5.10 -8.29 -27.53
CA THR A 227 6.33 -9.04 -27.19
C THR A 227 7.06 -8.47 -25.98
N GLN A 228 6.78 -7.22 -25.60
CA GLN A 228 7.46 -6.54 -24.51
C GLN A 228 6.70 -6.63 -23.18
N MET A 229 5.44 -7.11 -23.20
CA MET A 229 4.54 -7.05 -22.04
C MET A 229 3.80 -8.37 -21.82
N HIS A 230 4.17 -9.07 -20.74
CA HIS A 230 3.55 -10.35 -20.34
C HIS A 230 3.10 -10.40 -18.87
N ASN A 231 3.72 -9.59 -18.02
CA ASN A 231 3.45 -9.63 -16.58
C ASN A 231 2.20 -8.82 -16.22
N ARG A 232 1.55 -9.20 -15.11
CA ARG A 232 0.42 -8.44 -14.56
C ARG A 232 0.72 -7.89 -13.18
N PHE A 233 0.55 -6.58 -13.02
CA PHE A 233 0.85 -5.88 -11.79
C PHE A 233 -0.21 -4.84 -11.44
N ILE A 234 -0.36 -4.59 -10.14
CA ILE A 234 -0.76 -3.26 -9.65
C ILE A 234 0.48 -2.66 -8.98
N LEU A 235 0.93 -1.51 -9.47
CA LEU A 235 2.06 -0.78 -8.90
C LEU A 235 1.61 0.59 -8.39
N THR A 236 2.27 1.05 -7.34
CA THR A 236 2.16 2.40 -6.78
C THR A 236 3.55 2.93 -6.48
N GLU A 237 3.65 4.23 -6.20
CA GLU A 237 4.92 4.85 -5.83
C GLU A 237 5.51 4.33 -4.51
N ARG A 238 4.74 3.53 -3.75
CA ARG A 238 5.12 2.99 -2.44
C ARG A 238 5.20 1.46 -2.38
N GLY A 239 4.81 0.75 -3.44
CA GLY A 239 4.76 -0.72 -3.42
C GLY A 239 4.04 -1.32 -4.62
N GLY A 240 4.03 -2.65 -4.74
CA GLY A 240 3.43 -3.33 -5.88
C GLY A 240 3.05 -4.78 -5.60
N LEU A 241 2.13 -5.31 -6.41
CA LEU A 241 1.68 -6.69 -6.35
C LEU A 241 1.77 -7.34 -7.74
N ILE A 242 2.14 -8.62 -7.76
CA ILE A 242 2.14 -9.49 -8.94
C ILE A 242 0.88 -10.34 -8.92
N TYR A 243 0.27 -10.47 -10.09
CA TYR A 243 -0.87 -11.35 -10.35
C TYR A 243 -0.44 -12.35 -11.41
N GLY A 244 -0.75 -13.64 -11.21
CA GLY A 244 -0.43 -14.68 -12.20
C GLY A 244 -1.26 -14.54 -13.47
N VAL A 245 -2.59 -14.54 -13.34
CA VAL A 245 -3.55 -14.46 -14.46
C VAL A 245 -3.94 -13.01 -14.76
N GLY A 246 -3.94 -12.13 -13.76
CA GLY A 246 -4.12 -10.69 -13.91
C GLY A 246 -5.32 -10.16 -13.14
N LEU A 247 -5.86 -9.02 -13.58
CA LEU A 247 -7.04 -8.43 -12.94
C LEU A 247 -8.36 -8.92 -13.54
N CYS A 248 -8.30 -9.90 -14.43
CA CYS A 248 -9.46 -10.56 -15.01
C CYS A 248 -10.20 -11.37 -13.94
N ASP A 249 -11.38 -10.91 -13.52
CA ASP A 249 -12.23 -11.70 -12.63
C ASP A 249 -12.91 -12.89 -13.38
N ASN A 250 -13.57 -13.76 -12.63
CA ASN A 250 -14.30 -14.92 -13.14
C ASN A 250 -15.78 -14.95 -12.73
N GLU A 251 -16.36 -13.81 -12.35
CA GLU A 251 -17.72 -13.75 -11.79
C GLU A 251 -18.80 -14.18 -12.81
N ASP A 252 -18.49 -14.15 -14.11
CA ASP A 252 -19.36 -14.67 -15.18
C ASP A 252 -19.25 -16.21 -15.37
N GLY A 253 -18.58 -16.92 -14.46
CA GLY A 253 -18.52 -18.39 -14.44
C GLY A 253 -17.47 -19.04 -15.35
N GLY A 254 -16.35 -18.35 -15.65
CA GLY A 254 -15.31 -18.87 -16.55
C GLY A 254 -13.86 -18.69 -16.07
N GLY A 255 -13.01 -19.70 -16.30
CA GLY A 255 -11.58 -19.68 -15.95
C GLY A 255 -11.26 -20.35 -14.60
N ALA A 256 -9.99 -20.31 -14.20
CA ALA A 256 -9.56 -20.82 -12.89
C ALA A 256 -10.31 -20.10 -11.75
N PRO A 257 -10.64 -20.80 -10.64
CA PRO A 257 -11.40 -20.22 -9.53
C PRO A 257 -10.58 -19.19 -8.74
N ASP A 258 -9.26 -19.40 -8.67
CA ASP A 258 -8.36 -18.64 -7.81
C ASP A 258 -7.25 -17.93 -8.60
N GLU A 259 -6.71 -16.88 -7.98
CA GLU A 259 -5.57 -16.11 -8.44
C GLU A 259 -4.50 -16.12 -7.34
N GLU A 260 -3.25 -16.24 -7.77
CA GLU A 260 -2.11 -16.09 -6.88
C GLU A 260 -1.62 -14.64 -6.92
N VAL A 261 -1.69 -14.00 -5.75
CA VAL A 261 -1.24 -12.62 -5.58
C VAL A 261 -0.01 -12.59 -4.69
N ILE A 262 1.06 -11.98 -5.18
CA ILE A 262 2.35 -11.88 -4.48
C ILE A 262 2.69 -10.41 -4.27
N LEU A 263 3.04 -10.06 -3.04
CA LEU A 263 3.55 -8.74 -2.69
C LEU A 263 5.00 -8.61 -3.15
N MET A 264 5.31 -7.56 -3.89
CA MET A 264 6.65 -7.39 -4.47
C MET A 264 7.69 -7.00 -3.43
N GLU A 265 8.90 -7.54 -3.57
CA GLU A 265 10.11 -6.96 -2.98
C GLU A 265 10.38 -5.57 -3.57
N THR A 266 11.00 -4.70 -2.77
CA THR A 266 11.16 -3.28 -3.09
C THR A 266 11.97 -3.05 -4.36
N GLU A 267 13.06 -3.80 -4.55
CA GLU A 267 13.93 -3.68 -5.72
C GLU A 267 13.23 -4.13 -7.01
N ILE A 268 12.44 -5.19 -6.93
CA ILE A 268 11.64 -5.68 -8.06
C ILE A 268 10.59 -4.63 -8.41
N ARG A 269 9.90 -4.10 -7.41
CA ARG A 269 8.90 -3.05 -7.57
C ARG A 269 9.52 -1.81 -8.22
N ASP A 270 10.68 -1.35 -7.77
CA ASP A 270 11.36 -0.17 -8.31
C ASP A 270 11.77 -0.38 -9.77
N ALA A 271 12.32 -1.56 -10.10
CA ALA A 271 12.66 -1.90 -11.47
C ALA A 271 11.44 -1.88 -12.40
N ARG A 272 10.30 -2.46 -11.97
CA ARG A 272 9.05 -2.46 -12.75
C ARG A 272 8.43 -1.07 -12.82
N TRP A 273 8.40 -0.33 -11.72
CA TRP A 273 7.92 1.04 -11.68
C TRP A 273 8.65 1.92 -12.70
N ASN A 274 9.98 1.86 -12.70
CA ASN A 274 10.81 2.63 -13.62
C ASN A 274 10.61 2.20 -15.08
N HIS A 275 10.48 0.90 -15.34
CA HIS A 275 10.17 0.40 -16.69
C HIS A 275 8.87 0.99 -17.25
N TYR A 276 7.78 0.95 -16.47
CA TYR A 276 6.47 1.49 -16.87
C TYR A 276 6.33 3.00 -16.67
N SER A 277 7.40 3.72 -16.35
CA SER A 277 7.40 5.19 -16.29
C SER A 277 8.14 5.85 -17.45
N LYS A 278 8.73 5.05 -18.37
CA LYS A 278 9.50 5.55 -19.52
C LYS A 278 8.62 6.00 -20.68
N ALA A 279 7.48 5.34 -20.88
CA ALA A 279 6.57 5.63 -21.99
C ALA A 279 5.67 6.82 -21.64
N LEU A 280 5.40 7.66 -22.64
CA LEU A 280 4.38 8.69 -22.54
C LEU A 280 3.00 8.07 -22.80
N PRO A 281 1.94 8.56 -22.14
CA PRO A 281 0.59 8.09 -22.41
C PRO A 281 0.17 8.48 -23.83
N VAL A 282 -0.51 7.56 -24.52
CA VAL A 282 -1.17 7.85 -25.81
C VAL A 282 -2.45 8.67 -25.63
N ALA A 283 -3.05 8.61 -24.44
CA ALA A 283 -4.20 9.42 -24.08
C ALA A 283 -4.29 9.73 -22.59
N PHE A 284 -4.92 10.85 -22.28
CA PHE A 284 -5.13 11.37 -20.94
C PHE A 284 -6.55 11.92 -20.81
N TRP A 285 -7.21 11.59 -19.70
CA TRP A 285 -8.53 12.10 -19.37
C TRP A 285 -8.58 12.58 -17.90
N PRO A 286 -9.20 13.75 -17.65
CA PRO A 286 -9.32 14.31 -16.31
C PRO A 286 -10.34 13.58 -15.43
#